data_AF-A0AAV6HHU5-F1
#
_entry.id   AF-A0AAV6HHU5-F1
#
_cell.length_a   1.000
_cell.length_b   1.000
_cell.length_c   1.000
_cell.angle_alpha   90.00
_cell.angle_beta   90.00
_cell.angle_gamma   90.00
#
_symmetry.space_group_name_H-M   'P 1'
#
loop_
_entity.id
_entity.type
_entity.pdbx_description
1 polymer ?
#
loop_
_entity_poly.entity_id
_entity_poly.type
_entity_poly.pdbx_seq_one_letter_code
_entity_poly.pdbx_strand_id
1 'polypeptide(L)'
;METHPTEMISQGENDYEKDLQQLCTVAGKIYEGAQKAEYFFSSACIYRVPEDLRKLNERAYTPRLIAIGPLHQNDEHLQTPLQYIKMSYTNYLLSRLTAEMKDQQELEEQTKLRVLQKCLAEMKTSLDDAKRCYAEEVTMDEEMMLVDGCFILEFLYRCRTFDDVRNLKASALL
;
A
#
# COMPACT_ATOMS: atom_id res chain seq x y z
N MET A 1 60.50 -51.04 17.77
CA MET A 1 59.11 -50.99 18.26
C MET A 1 58.98 -49.77 19.13
N GLU A 2 58.15 -48.77 18.90
CA GLU A 2 57.25 -48.37 17.82
C GLU A 2 57.15 -46.85 17.96
N THR A 3 57.12 -46.13 16.83
CA THR A 3 56.88 -44.68 16.79
C THR A 3 55.37 -44.45 16.89
N HIS A 4 54.92 -43.70 17.90
CA HIS A 4 53.59 -43.10 17.91
C HIS A 4 53.70 -41.60 17.63
N PRO A 5 53.13 -41.12 16.52
CA PRO A 5 52.69 -39.74 16.40
C PRO A 5 51.22 -39.71 15.96
N THR A 6 50.30 -39.56 16.90
CA THR A 6 48.89 -39.31 16.60
C THR A 6 48.31 -38.35 17.63
N GLU A 7 48.77 -37.09 17.67
CA GLU A 7 48.14 -36.07 18.52
C GLU A 7 48.61 -34.64 18.14
N MET A 8 48.44 -34.23 16.88
CA MET A 8 48.62 -32.82 16.47
C MET A 8 47.59 -32.31 15.44
N ILE A 9 46.53 -33.07 15.14
CA ILE A 9 45.60 -32.75 14.03
C ILE A 9 44.27 -32.12 14.52
N SER A 10 43.88 -32.30 15.78
CA SER A 10 42.49 -32.01 16.21
C SER A 10 42.12 -30.53 16.44
N GLN A 11 43.09 -29.63 16.62
CA GLN A 11 42.82 -28.21 16.94
C GLN A 11 42.62 -27.34 15.70
N GLY A 12 43.34 -27.61 14.61
CA GLY A 12 43.20 -26.88 13.34
C GLY A 12 41.97 -27.29 12.52
N GLU A 13 41.49 -28.52 12.68
CA GLU A 13 40.27 -29.01 12.01
C GLU A 13 39.00 -28.37 12.59
N ASN A 14 38.94 -28.17 13.91
CA ASN A 14 37.79 -27.53 14.58
C ASN A 14 37.66 -26.04 14.23
N ASP A 15 38.78 -25.32 14.14
CA ASP A 15 38.80 -23.92 13.73
C ASP A 15 38.39 -23.76 12.25
N TYR A 16 38.86 -24.64 11.37
CA TYR A 16 38.47 -24.66 9.96
C TYR A 16 36.98 -24.95 9.76
N GLU A 17 36.43 -25.93 10.48
CA GLU A 17 35.02 -26.30 10.37
C GLU A 17 34.09 -25.19 10.90
N LYS A 18 34.51 -24.50 11.96
CA LYS A 18 33.83 -23.32 12.48
C LYS A 18 33.86 -22.15 11.48
N ASP A 19 34.99 -21.91 10.83
CA ASP A 19 35.11 -20.88 9.79
C ASP A 19 34.23 -21.22 8.57
N LEU A 20 34.19 -22.49 8.16
CA LEU A 20 33.33 -22.97 7.08
C LEU A 20 31.84 -22.81 7.44
N GLN A 21 31.45 -23.12 8.66
CA GLN A 21 30.08 -22.94 9.15
C GLN A 21 29.68 -21.45 9.16
N GLN A 22 30.61 -20.57 9.56
CA GLN A 22 30.40 -19.13 9.55
C GLN A 22 30.24 -18.61 8.11
N LEU A 23 31.06 -19.08 7.17
CA LEU A 23 30.96 -18.75 5.75
C LEU A 23 29.62 -19.20 5.16
N CYS A 24 29.18 -20.43 5.43
CA CYS A 24 27.87 -20.93 5.00
C CYS A 24 26.73 -20.06 5.54
N THR A 25 26.82 -19.64 6.81
CA THR A 25 25.83 -18.76 7.43
C THR A 25 25.78 -17.38 6.75
N VAL A 26 26.94 -16.79 6.45
CA VAL A 26 27.02 -15.50 5.74
C VAL A 26 26.49 -15.62 4.31
N ALA A 27 26.87 -16.67 3.59
CA ALA A 27 26.39 -16.92 2.23
C ALA A 27 24.85 -17.08 2.19
N GLY A 28 24.28 -17.81 3.16
CA GLY A 28 22.82 -17.93 3.29
C GLY A 28 22.13 -16.58 3.49
N LYS A 29 22.64 -15.74 4.39
CA LYS A 29 22.09 -14.40 4.62
C LYS A 29 22.18 -13.49 3.39
N ILE A 30 23.29 -13.55 2.65
CA ILE A 30 23.45 -12.80 1.40
C ILE A 30 22.42 -13.25 0.36
N TYR A 31 22.26 -14.56 0.19
CA TYR A 31 21.31 -15.14 -0.75
C TYR A 31 19.85 -14.80 -0.40
N GLU A 32 19.48 -14.89 0.88
CA GLU A 32 18.16 -14.48 1.36
C GLU A 32 17.93 -12.97 1.17
N GLY A 33 18.93 -12.15 1.46
CA GLY A 33 18.87 -10.70 1.25
C GLY A 33 18.67 -10.34 -0.22
N ALA A 34 19.38 -11.01 -1.13
CA ALA A 34 19.25 -10.81 -2.57
C ALA A 34 17.85 -11.19 -3.08
N GLN A 35 17.33 -12.35 -2.68
CA GLN A 35 15.96 -12.76 -3.03
C GLN A 35 14.90 -11.81 -2.48
N LYS A 36 15.06 -11.36 -1.23
CA LYS A 36 14.15 -10.36 -0.64
C LYS A 36 14.21 -9.05 -1.41
N ALA A 37 15.39 -8.56 -1.77
CA ALA A 37 15.53 -7.34 -2.55
C ALA A 37 14.83 -7.46 -3.92
N GLU A 38 15.02 -8.58 -4.62
CA GLU A 38 14.33 -8.83 -5.89
C GLU A 38 12.81 -8.91 -5.70
N TYR A 39 12.33 -9.63 -4.67
CA TYR A 39 10.90 -9.75 -4.37
C TYR A 39 10.25 -8.40 -3.99
N PHE A 40 10.88 -7.63 -3.10
CA PHE A 40 10.34 -6.35 -2.63
C PHE A 40 10.46 -5.23 -3.66
N PHE A 41 11.58 -5.13 -4.39
CA PHE A 41 11.82 -3.99 -5.28
C PHE A 41 11.48 -4.23 -6.75
N SER A 42 11.17 -5.47 -7.17
CA SER A 42 10.78 -5.74 -8.57
C SER A 42 9.46 -5.09 -8.97
N SER A 43 8.55 -4.86 -8.02
CA SER A 43 7.21 -4.31 -8.27
C SER A 43 6.88 -3.06 -7.44
N ALA A 44 7.79 -2.63 -6.56
CA ALA A 44 7.61 -1.41 -5.80
C ALA A 44 7.55 -0.19 -6.73
N CYS A 45 6.52 0.63 -6.56
CA CYS A 45 6.34 1.89 -7.28
C CYS A 45 5.89 3.05 -6.36
N ILE A 46 5.65 2.76 -5.07
CA ILE A 46 5.27 3.72 -4.04
C ILE A 46 6.38 3.73 -2.98
N TYR A 47 7.02 4.88 -2.83
CA TYR A 47 8.16 5.07 -1.93
C TYR A 47 7.83 6.16 -0.91
N ARG A 48 8.32 5.98 0.32
CA ARG A 48 8.43 7.11 1.23
C ARG A 48 9.41 8.14 0.68
N VAL A 49 9.10 9.40 0.97
CA VAL A 49 10.00 10.51 0.65
C VAL A 49 11.27 10.34 1.49
N PRO A 50 12.47 10.36 0.88
CA PRO A 50 13.73 10.30 1.60
C PRO A 50 13.80 11.34 2.72
N GLU A 51 14.32 10.93 3.88
CA GLU A 51 14.31 11.75 5.09
C GLU A 51 15.03 13.10 4.92
N ASP A 52 16.11 13.13 4.15
CA ASP A 52 16.82 14.38 3.87
C ASP A 52 15.99 15.36 3.04
N LEU A 53 15.17 14.88 2.11
CA LEU A 53 14.20 15.73 1.39
C LEU A 53 13.06 16.15 2.31
N ARG A 54 12.58 15.23 3.15
CA ARG A 54 11.50 15.50 4.10
C ARG A 54 11.88 16.60 5.09
N LYS A 55 13.12 16.60 5.61
CA LYS A 55 13.64 17.63 6.52
C LYS A 55 13.66 19.04 5.91
N LEU A 56 13.79 19.17 4.59
CA LEU A 56 13.75 20.48 3.92
C LEU A 56 12.36 21.12 4.03
N ASN A 57 11.29 20.31 3.97
CA ASN A 57 9.92 20.78 4.11
C ASN A 57 8.97 19.64 4.51
N GLU A 58 8.89 19.33 5.79
CA GLU A 58 8.07 18.22 6.28
C GLU A 58 6.58 18.38 5.93
N ARG A 59 6.09 19.63 5.92
CA ARG A 59 4.69 19.96 5.65
C ARG A 59 4.29 19.68 4.20
N ALA A 60 5.23 19.66 3.27
CA ALA A 60 4.96 19.31 1.87
C ALA A 60 4.72 17.79 1.67
N TYR A 61 5.23 16.97 2.59
CA TYR A 61 5.20 15.51 2.49
C TYR A 61 4.35 14.85 3.58
N THR A 62 3.57 15.65 4.32
CA THR A 62 2.70 15.17 5.39
C THR A 62 1.26 15.50 5.02
N PRO A 63 0.37 14.52 4.85
CA PRO A 63 -1.04 14.78 4.62
C PRO A 63 -1.60 15.62 5.76
N ARG A 64 -2.46 16.59 5.41
CA ARG A 64 -2.99 17.57 6.38
C ARG A 64 -4.41 17.30 6.85
N LEU A 65 -5.19 16.54 6.07
CA LEU A 65 -6.63 16.40 6.27
C LEU A 65 -7.10 14.96 6.20
N ILE A 66 -6.66 14.23 5.17
CA ILE A 66 -7.13 12.88 4.87
C ILE A 66 -5.90 12.01 4.59
N ALA A 67 -5.89 10.81 5.17
CA ALA A 67 -4.88 9.80 4.86
C ALA A 67 -5.37 8.97 3.66
N ILE A 68 -4.49 8.77 2.68
CA ILE A 68 -4.73 7.89 1.53
C ILE A 68 -3.66 6.82 1.57
N GLY A 69 -4.10 5.57 1.60
CA GLY A 69 -3.25 4.41 1.75
C GLY A 69 -2.67 4.24 3.15
N PRO A 70 -1.80 3.24 3.32
CA PRO A 70 -1.37 2.75 4.62
C PRO A 70 -0.24 3.57 5.26
N LEU A 71 0.50 4.39 4.49
CA LEU A 71 1.71 5.08 4.95
C LEU A 71 1.47 6.12 6.05
N HIS A 72 0.27 6.70 6.07
CA HIS A 72 -0.15 7.76 7.00
C HIS A 72 -1.39 7.38 7.81
N GLN A 73 -1.81 6.11 7.74
CA GLN A 73 -3.07 5.66 8.36
C GLN A 73 -3.05 5.81 9.90
N ASN A 74 -1.87 5.71 10.50
CA ASN A 74 -1.67 5.71 11.96
C ASN A 74 -1.17 7.07 12.47
N ASP A 75 -1.06 8.09 11.62
CA ASP A 75 -0.62 9.41 12.04
C ASP A 75 -1.68 10.02 12.96
N GLU A 76 -1.29 10.37 14.19
CA GLU A 76 -2.22 10.85 15.22
C GLU A 76 -2.98 12.11 14.80
N HIS A 77 -2.32 13.03 14.08
CA HIS A 77 -2.94 14.28 13.62
C HIS A 77 -4.00 14.04 12.53
N LEU A 78 -4.05 12.85 11.94
CA LEU A 78 -5.03 12.45 10.93
C LEU A 78 -6.20 11.66 11.53
N GLN A 79 -6.15 11.27 12.81
CA GLN A 79 -7.25 10.61 13.54
C GLN A 79 -8.37 11.60 13.90
N THR A 80 -8.90 12.27 12.89
CA THR A 80 -9.94 13.29 13.02
C THR A 80 -11.21 12.85 12.30
N PRO A 81 -12.39 13.43 12.62
CA PRO A 81 -13.62 13.16 11.90
C PRO A 81 -13.57 13.45 10.38
N LEU A 82 -12.53 14.13 9.90
CA LEU A 82 -12.33 14.36 8.46
C LEU A 82 -12.08 13.07 7.68
N GLN A 83 -11.64 11.98 8.32
CA GLN A 83 -11.51 10.69 7.65
C GLN A 83 -12.87 10.15 7.15
N TYR A 84 -13.98 10.52 7.82
CA TYR A 84 -15.33 10.14 7.39
C TYR A 84 -15.74 10.76 6.04
N ILE A 85 -15.01 11.77 5.55
CA ILE A 85 -15.23 12.34 4.21
C ILE A 85 -15.02 11.24 3.15
N LYS A 86 -14.05 10.34 3.34
CA LYS A 86 -13.84 9.24 2.40
C LYS A 86 -15.08 8.33 2.32
N MET A 87 -15.65 7.98 3.46
CA MET A 87 -16.90 7.20 3.53
C MET A 87 -18.07 7.91 2.86
N SER A 88 -18.20 9.23 3.07
CA SER A 88 -19.23 10.04 2.42
C SER A 88 -19.08 10.03 0.90
N TYR A 89 -17.85 10.17 0.39
CA TYR A 89 -17.57 10.12 -1.05
C TYR A 89 -17.82 8.73 -1.64
N THR A 90 -17.47 7.67 -0.92
CA THR A 90 -17.82 6.30 -1.31
C THR A 90 -19.32 6.13 -1.44
N ASN A 91 -20.10 6.60 -0.47
CA ASN A 91 -21.56 6.52 -0.54
C ASN A 91 -22.13 7.34 -1.71
N TYR A 92 -21.57 8.52 -2.00
CA TYR A 92 -21.96 9.32 -3.15
C TYR A 92 -21.65 8.63 -4.48
N LEU A 93 -20.46 8.03 -4.61
CA LEU A 93 -20.08 7.26 -5.79
C LEU A 93 -21.07 6.12 -6.03
N LEU A 94 -21.34 5.32 -4.99
CA LEU A 94 -22.25 4.20 -5.07
C LEU A 94 -23.65 4.65 -5.47
N SER A 95 -24.19 5.67 -4.81
CA SER A 95 -25.52 6.22 -5.12
C SER A 95 -25.61 6.68 -6.58
N ARG A 96 -24.56 7.32 -7.09
CA ARG A 96 -24.50 7.76 -8.50
C ARG A 96 -24.47 6.57 -9.46
N LEU A 97 -23.60 5.60 -9.24
CA LEU A 97 -23.49 4.42 -10.09
C LEU A 97 -24.78 3.59 -10.07
N THR A 98 -25.41 3.42 -8.91
CA THR A 98 -26.65 2.62 -8.80
C THR A 98 -27.88 3.34 -9.30
N ALA A 99 -27.90 4.68 -9.31
CA ALA A 99 -29.00 5.44 -9.88
C ALA A 99 -29.16 5.19 -11.40
N GLU A 100 -28.05 4.92 -12.09
CA GLU A 100 -28.00 4.62 -13.53
C GLU A 100 -28.37 3.16 -13.86
N MET A 101 -28.34 2.27 -12.86
CA MET A 101 -28.56 0.82 -13.01
C MET A 101 -30.01 0.38 -12.74
N LYS A 102 -30.97 1.32 -12.72
CA LYS A 102 -32.37 1.06 -12.40
C LYS A 102 -33.08 0.24 -13.49
N ASP A 103 -32.85 -1.06 -13.50
CA ASP A 103 -33.82 -2.03 -14.01
C ASP A 103 -34.85 -2.37 -12.91
N GLN A 104 -36.07 -2.66 -13.33
CA GLN A 104 -37.28 -2.76 -12.48
C GLN A 104 -37.10 -3.58 -11.18
N GLN A 105 -37.63 -2.99 -10.09
CA GLN A 105 -37.93 -3.59 -8.76
C GLN A 105 -36.81 -3.82 -7.74
N GLU A 106 -35.52 -3.72 -8.05
CA GLU A 106 -34.48 -3.87 -7.02
C GLU A 106 -34.36 -2.59 -6.16
N LEU A 107 -34.31 -2.74 -4.83
CA LEU A 107 -34.13 -1.62 -3.91
C LEU A 107 -32.69 -1.08 -4.05
N GLU A 108 -32.53 0.24 -4.18
CA GLU A 108 -31.23 0.91 -4.36
C GLU A 108 -30.15 0.40 -3.37
N GLU A 109 -30.53 0.22 -2.11
CA GLU A 109 -29.63 -0.28 -1.06
C GLU A 109 -29.15 -1.73 -1.30
N GLN A 110 -29.97 -2.59 -1.90
CA GLN A 110 -29.57 -3.95 -2.26
C GLN A 110 -28.55 -3.93 -3.42
N THR A 111 -28.78 -3.07 -4.41
CA THR A 111 -27.85 -2.90 -5.52
C THR A 111 -26.50 -2.34 -5.03
N LYS A 112 -26.52 -1.34 -4.13
CA LYS A 112 -25.30 -0.80 -3.49
C LYS A 112 -24.54 -1.88 -2.75
N LEU A 113 -25.22 -2.68 -1.93
CA LEU A 113 -24.61 -3.76 -1.17
C LEU A 113 -23.96 -4.80 -2.09
N ARG A 114 -24.63 -5.16 -3.19
CA ARG A 114 -24.09 -6.10 -4.18
C ARG A 114 -22.83 -5.55 -4.87
N VAL A 115 -22.83 -4.26 -5.23
CA VAL A 115 -21.65 -3.60 -5.81
C VAL A 115 -20.50 -3.61 -4.80
N LEU A 116 -20.76 -3.21 -3.55
CA LEU A 116 -19.77 -3.23 -2.47
C LEU A 116 -19.18 -4.63 -2.25
N GLN A 117 -20.00 -5.67 -2.21
CA GLN A 117 -19.55 -7.05 -2.05
C GLN A 117 -18.59 -7.48 -3.16
N LYS A 118 -18.90 -7.13 -4.42
CA LYS A 118 -18.02 -7.41 -5.56
C LYS A 118 -16.71 -6.63 -5.46
N CYS A 119 -16.79 -5.32 -5.22
CA CYS A 119 -15.59 -4.48 -5.07
C CYS A 119 -14.69 -4.99 -3.94
N LEU A 120 -15.26 -5.34 -2.78
CA LEU A 120 -14.48 -5.83 -1.64
C LEU A 120 -13.80 -7.17 -1.96
N ALA A 121 -14.48 -8.07 -2.69
CA ALA A 121 -13.88 -9.32 -3.15
C ALA A 121 -12.70 -9.08 -4.10
N GLU A 122 -12.82 -8.14 -5.05
CA GLU A 122 -11.74 -7.76 -5.97
C GLU A 122 -10.57 -7.05 -5.26
N MET A 123 -10.85 -6.23 -4.24
CA MET A 123 -9.78 -5.62 -3.43
C MET A 123 -9.02 -6.68 -2.65
N LYS A 124 -9.73 -7.69 -2.12
CA LYS A 124 -9.12 -8.79 -1.38
C LYS A 124 -8.21 -9.65 -2.25
N THR A 125 -8.60 -9.94 -3.49
CA THR A 125 -7.73 -10.69 -4.44
C THR A 125 -6.50 -9.88 -4.85
N SER A 126 -6.61 -8.54 -4.86
CA SER A 126 -5.53 -7.62 -5.24
C SER A 126 -4.65 -7.19 -4.07
N LEU A 127 -4.96 -7.61 -2.84
CA LEU A 127 -4.33 -7.08 -1.62
C LEU A 127 -2.82 -7.30 -1.58
N ASP A 128 -2.37 -8.52 -1.91
CA ASP A 128 -0.94 -8.85 -1.89
C ASP A 128 -0.17 -8.10 -2.98
N ASP A 129 -0.74 -7.98 -4.18
CA ASP A 129 -0.14 -7.21 -5.27
C ASP A 129 -0.06 -5.72 -4.92
N ALA A 130 -1.10 -5.17 -4.30
CA ALA A 130 -1.13 -3.79 -3.83
C ALA A 130 -0.10 -3.53 -2.73
N LYS A 131 0.11 -4.48 -1.81
CA LYS A 131 1.18 -4.39 -0.79
C LYS A 131 2.57 -4.38 -1.42
N ARG A 132 2.80 -5.20 -2.46
CA ARG A 132 4.08 -5.22 -3.19
C ARG A 132 4.40 -3.91 -3.92
N CYS A 133 3.40 -3.07 -4.21
CA CYS A 133 3.64 -1.75 -4.76
C CYS A 133 4.36 -0.80 -3.80
N TYR A 134 4.37 -1.08 -2.48
CA TYR A 134 5.09 -0.27 -1.50
C TYR A 134 6.52 -0.77 -1.32
N ALA A 135 7.48 0.16 -1.28
CA ALA A 135 8.89 -0.14 -1.06
C ALA A 135 9.23 -0.54 0.39
N GLU A 136 8.24 -0.53 1.28
CA GLU A 136 8.33 -0.96 2.67
C GLU A 136 7.14 -1.86 3.04
N GLU A 137 7.28 -2.67 4.08
CA GLU A 137 6.17 -3.47 4.57
C GLU A 137 5.07 -2.56 5.13
N VAL A 138 3.84 -2.76 4.65
CA VAL A 138 2.68 -1.96 5.05
C VAL A 138 1.56 -2.84 5.57
N THR A 139 0.86 -2.37 6.61
CA THR A 139 -0.41 -2.95 7.04
C THR A 139 -1.53 -2.27 6.27
N MET A 140 -2.27 -3.04 5.48
CA MET A 140 -3.38 -2.59 4.65
C MET A 140 -4.41 -3.71 4.54
N ASP A 141 -5.68 -3.35 4.46
CA ASP A 141 -6.82 -4.25 4.24
C ASP A 141 -7.66 -3.83 3.02
N GLU A 142 -8.57 -4.71 2.63
CA GLU A 142 -9.47 -4.50 1.49
C GLU A 142 -10.43 -3.32 1.68
N GLU A 143 -10.78 -2.97 2.93
CA GLU A 143 -11.69 -1.87 3.24
C GLU A 143 -11.01 -0.53 2.94
N MET A 144 -9.75 -0.36 3.38
CA MET A 144 -8.96 0.83 3.08
C MET A 144 -8.83 1.03 1.57
N MET A 145 -8.46 -0.03 0.83
CA MET A 145 -8.30 0.06 -0.62
C MET A 145 -9.60 0.48 -1.30
N LEU A 146 -10.73 -0.09 -0.89
CA LEU A 146 -12.04 0.24 -1.43
C LEU A 146 -12.41 1.69 -1.13
N VAL A 147 -12.34 2.10 0.13
CA VAL A 147 -12.78 3.43 0.58
C VAL A 147 -11.89 4.52 -0.01
N ASP A 148 -10.57 4.32 -0.05
CA ASP A 148 -9.63 5.29 -0.62
C ASP A 148 -9.76 5.38 -2.13
N GLY A 149 -9.91 4.25 -2.82
CA GLY A 149 -10.16 4.19 -4.25
C GLY A 149 -11.46 4.90 -4.63
N CYS A 150 -12.56 4.61 -3.92
CA CYS A 150 -13.85 5.27 -4.13
C CYS A 150 -13.77 6.78 -3.85
N PHE A 151 -13.08 7.18 -2.78
CA PHE A 151 -12.84 8.60 -2.48
C PHE A 151 -12.12 9.30 -3.63
N ILE A 152 -11.01 8.75 -4.13
CA ILE A 152 -10.24 9.33 -5.24
C ILE A 152 -11.12 9.45 -6.49
N LEU A 153 -11.85 8.40 -6.86
CA LEU A 153 -12.68 8.39 -8.06
C LEU A 153 -13.79 9.44 -8.01
N GLU A 154 -14.53 9.52 -6.90
CA GLU A 154 -15.60 10.51 -6.73
C GLU A 154 -15.05 11.93 -6.58
N PHE A 155 -13.90 12.10 -5.92
CA PHE A 155 -13.23 13.39 -5.82
C PHE A 155 -12.84 13.92 -7.20
N LEU A 156 -12.19 13.09 -8.03
CA LEU A 156 -11.81 13.47 -9.39
C LEU A 156 -13.03 13.75 -10.27
N TYR A 157 -14.11 12.96 -10.14
CA TYR A 157 -15.37 13.20 -10.84
C TYR A 157 -15.96 14.58 -10.49
N ARG A 158 -16.00 14.92 -9.20
CA ARG A 158 -16.49 16.22 -8.74
C ARG A 158 -15.60 17.37 -9.20
N CYS A 159 -14.28 17.22 -9.13
CA CYS A 159 -13.37 18.25 -9.62
C CYS A 159 -13.62 18.61 -11.09
N ARG A 160 -13.77 17.60 -11.96
CA ARG A 160 -14.05 17.82 -13.39
C ARG A 160 -15.38 18.51 -13.62
N THR A 161 -16.44 18.05 -12.96
CA THR A 161 -17.78 18.66 -13.10
C THR A 161 -17.82 20.09 -12.57
N PHE A 162 -17.08 20.41 -11.50
CA PHE A 162 -16.93 21.79 -11.03
C PHE A 162 -16.20 22.69 -12.04
N ASP A 163 -15.17 22.17 -12.72
CA ASP A 163 -14.48 22.90 -13.78
C ASP A 163 -15.42 23.17 -14.95
N ASP A 164 -16.18 22.17 -15.39
CA ASP A 164 -17.15 22.31 -16.48
C ASP A 164 -18.23 23.36 -16.16
N VAL A 165 -18.78 23.34 -14.93
CA VAL A 165 -19.77 24.34 -14.50
C VAL A 165 -19.16 25.74 -14.44
N ARG A 166 -17.92 25.89 -13.97
CA ARG A 166 -17.23 27.19 -13.98
C ARG A 166 -16.98 27.69 -15.40
N ASN A 167 -16.57 26.81 -16.31
CA ASN A 167 -16.31 27.14 -17.71
C ASN A 167 -17.59 27.49 -18.46
N LEU A 168 -18.70 26.77 -18.23
CA LEU A 168 -20.03 27.10 -18.76
C LEU A 168 -20.56 28.46 -18.26
N LYS A 169 -20.32 28.79 -16.99
CA LYS A 169 -20.68 30.11 -16.44
C LYS A 169 -19.81 31.24 -17.02
N ALA A 170 -18.54 30.97 -17.31
CA ALA A 170 -17.64 31.96 -17.91
C ALA A 170 -17.98 32.24 -19.38
N SER A 171 -18.40 31.23 -20.15
CA SER A 171 -18.79 31.39 -21.55
C SER A 171 -20.19 32.01 -21.74
N ALA A 172 -21.10 31.84 -20.78
CA ALA A 172 -22.42 32.48 -20.79
C ALA A 172 -22.42 33.97 -20.39
N LEU A 173 -21.25 34.52 -20.03
CA LEU A 173 -21.05 35.92 -19.67
C LEU A 173 -20.29 36.73 -20.76
N LEU A 174 -20.07 36.13 -21.94
CA LEU A 174 -19.58 36.77 -23.16
C LEU A 174 -20.70 36.83 -24.21
#